data_AF-A0AAT9HJ53-F1
#
_entry.id   AF-A0AAT9HJ53-F1
#
_cell.length_a   1.000
_cell.length_b   1.000
_cell.length_c   1.000
_cell.angle_alpha   90.00
_cell.angle_beta   90.00
_cell.angle_gamma   90.00
#
_symmetry.space_group_name_H-M   'P 1'
#
loop_
_entity.id
_entity.type
_entity.pdbx_description
1 polymer ?
#
loop_
_entity_poly.entity_id
_entity_poly.type
_entity_poly.pdbx_seq_one_letter_code
_entity_poly.pdbx_strand_id
1 'polypeptide(L)'
;MCGTRGAVFWKADMDIDCDGRPGRHCNALTDPYFSGSTAFVQSDGRPLSSEKTPYIVVPAPSERWNYWAHGVRGGSVAAVVYRDRVRYAVVGDTGPAGIIGEASYALADSLGIDPDPRAGGTRRASPTSCSRTAG
;
A
#
# COMPACT_ATOMS: atom_id res chain seq x y z
N MET A 1 4.13 12.27 -4.99
CA MET A 1 4.08 12.34 -3.52
C MET A 1 3.98 13.79 -3.10
N CYS A 2 3.03 14.12 -2.21
CA CYS A 2 2.95 15.41 -1.54
C CYS A 2 3.41 15.27 -0.09
N GLY A 3 3.91 16.34 0.51
CA GLY A 3 4.39 16.35 1.90
C GLY A 3 3.90 17.58 2.65
N THR A 4 3.67 17.39 3.95
CA THR A 4 3.46 18.44 4.96
C THR A 4 4.50 18.26 6.07
N ARG A 5 4.44 19.09 7.12
CA ARG A 5 5.29 18.90 8.30
C ARG A 5 5.05 17.55 9.02
N GLY A 6 3.82 17.02 8.98
CA GLY A 6 3.42 15.85 9.77
C GLY A 6 3.01 14.61 8.97
N ALA A 7 2.88 14.72 7.64
CA ALA A 7 2.38 13.62 6.81
C ALA A 7 2.85 13.74 5.36
N VAL A 8 3.01 12.58 4.72
CA VAL A 8 3.08 12.44 3.27
C VAL A 8 1.76 11.88 2.75
N PHE A 9 1.33 12.32 1.58
CA PHE A 9 0.07 11.87 0.99
C PHE A 9 0.11 11.83 -0.54
N TRP A 10 -0.73 10.98 -1.11
CA TRP A 10 -0.91 10.83 -2.55
C TRP A 10 -2.29 10.22 -2.83
N LYS A 11 -2.68 10.26 -4.10
CA LYS A 11 -3.86 9.58 -4.66
C LYS A 11 -3.37 8.62 -5.72
N ALA A 12 -3.91 7.41 -5.71
CA ALA A 12 -3.60 6.35 -6.66
C ALA A 12 -4.85 5.48 -6.89
N ASP A 13 -4.71 4.49 -7.77
CA ASP A 13 -5.73 3.52 -8.15
C ASP A 13 -5.92 2.39 -7.15
N MET A 14 -4.97 2.12 -6.24
CA MET A 14 -5.03 0.98 -5.32
C MET A 14 -4.91 -0.37 -6.05
N ASP A 15 -3.81 -0.56 -6.78
CA ASP A 15 -3.44 -1.90 -7.27
C ASP A 15 -3.32 -2.85 -6.07
N ILE A 16 -3.63 -4.12 -6.26
CA ILE A 16 -3.72 -5.06 -5.15
C ILE A 16 -2.40 -5.80 -4.99
N ASP A 17 -1.76 -5.61 -3.84
CA ASP A 17 -0.59 -6.36 -3.42
C ASP A 17 -1.03 -7.64 -2.69
N CYS A 18 -0.67 -8.79 -3.25
CA CYS A 18 -0.97 -10.09 -2.69
C CYS A 18 0.24 -10.75 -2.03
N ASP A 19 1.34 -10.02 -1.81
CA ASP A 19 2.58 -10.57 -1.27
C ASP A 19 2.48 -11.04 0.19
N GLY A 20 3.46 -11.84 0.62
CA GLY A 20 3.56 -12.39 1.96
C GLY A 20 3.01 -13.80 2.09
N ARG A 21 2.34 -14.08 3.21
CA ARG A 21 1.92 -15.45 3.56
C ARG A 21 0.82 -15.92 2.61
N PRO A 22 1.00 -17.06 1.92
CA PRO A 22 0.00 -17.55 0.99
C PRO A 22 -1.29 -17.91 1.71
N GLY A 23 -2.41 -17.52 1.11
CA GLY A 23 -3.75 -17.84 1.56
C GLY A 23 -4.61 -18.37 0.41
N ARG A 24 -5.93 -18.20 0.52
CA ARG A 24 -6.90 -18.69 -0.47
C ARG A 24 -6.94 -17.82 -1.72
N HIS A 25 -6.84 -16.51 -1.57
CA HIS A 25 -7.01 -15.48 -2.59
C HIS A 25 -5.70 -14.83 -3.03
N CYS A 26 -4.67 -14.88 -2.18
CA CYS A 26 -3.32 -14.39 -2.44
C CYS A 26 -2.34 -15.55 -2.38
N ASN A 27 -1.90 -16.02 -3.54
CA ASN A 27 -0.91 -17.08 -3.72
C ASN A 27 -0.43 -17.12 -5.18
N ALA A 28 0.62 -17.91 -5.44
CA ALA A 28 1.22 -18.05 -6.78
C ALA A 28 0.27 -18.58 -7.88
N LEU A 29 -0.89 -19.14 -7.55
CA LEU A 29 -1.89 -19.58 -8.55
C LEU A 29 -2.84 -18.43 -8.96
N THR A 30 -3.11 -17.53 -8.02
CA THR A 30 -4.08 -16.44 -8.17
C THR A 30 -3.42 -15.14 -8.62
N ASP A 31 -2.15 -14.94 -8.27
CA ASP A 31 -1.37 -13.77 -8.65
C ASP A 31 -0.04 -14.20 -9.32
N PRO A 32 0.19 -13.86 -10.60
CA PRO A 32 1.44 -14.18 -11.30
C PRO A 32 2.66 -13.40 -10.78
N TYR A 33 2.48 -12.34 -10.02
CA TYR A 33 3.55 -11.52 -9.43
C TYR A 33 3.81 -11.82 -7.95
N PHE A 34 3.06 -12.77 -7.38
CA PHE A 34 3.13 -13.13 -5.96
C PHE A 34 4.54 -13.42 -5.46
N SER A 35 4.90 -12.77 -4.36
CA SER A 35 6.04 -13.07 -3.52
C SER A 35 5.59 -13.65 -2.18
N GLY A 36 6.31 -14.66 -1.68
CA GLY A 36 6.06 -15.25 -0.36
C GLY A 36 6.51 -14.39 0.83
N SER A 37 7.02 -13.18 0.58
CA SER A 37 7.63 -12.28 1.56
C SER A 37 7.08 -10.88 1.45
N THR A 38 7.10 -10.13 2.55
CA THR A 38 6.85 -8.69 2.57
C THR A 38 8.09 -7.96 3.09
N ALA A 39 8.31 -6.70 2.69
CA ALA A 39 9.46 -5.91 3.15
C ALA A 39 9.50 -5.73 4.67
N PHE A 40 8.33 -5.72 5.32
CA PHE A 40 8.22 -5.70 6.78
C PHE A 40 7.51 -6.94 7.30
N VAL A 41 7.97 -7.44 8.45
CA VAL A 41 7.45 -8.65 9.09
C VAL A 41 6.65 -8.32 10.34
N GLN A 42 5.81 -9.25 10.75
CA GLN A 42 5.10 -9.19 12.03
C GLN A 42 6.08 -9.37 13.21
N SER A 43 5.59 -9.15 14.43
CA SER A 43 6.39 -9.33 15.66
C SER A 43 6.86 -10.78 15.87
N ASP A 44 6.22 -11.76 15.23
CA ASP A 44 6.63 -13.17 15.23
C ASP A 44 7.67 -13.50 14.13
N GLY A 45 8.15 -12.49 13.40
CA GLY A 45 9.14 -12.62 12.33
C GLY A 45 8.59 -13.14 11.00
N ARG A 46 7.28 -13.43 10.92
CA ARG A 46 6.67 -13.92 9.67
C ARG A 46 6.27 -12.76 8.76
N PRO A 47 6.28 -12.94 7.44
CA PRO A 47 5.67 -11.98 6.50
C PRO A 47 4.23 -11.66 6.88
N LEU A 48 3.73 -10.52 6.42
CA LEU A 48 2.32 -10.17 6.56
C LEU A 48 1.43 -11.16 5.77
N SER A 49 0.14 -11.19 6.08
CA SER A 49 -0.83 -11.92 5.25
C SER A 49 -1.73 -10.90 4.58
N SER A 50 -1.65 -10.78 3.25
CA SER A 50 -2.43 -9.80 2.47
C SER A 50 -3.94 -9.96 2.65
N GLU A 51 -4.41 -11.19 2.84
CA GLU A 51 -5.82 -11.49 3.11
C GLU A 51 -6.30 -11.12 4.51
N LYS A 52 -5.40 -10.79 5.44
CA LYS A 52 -5.76 -10.58 6.86
C LYS A 52 -5.30 -9.25 7.42
N THR A 53 -4.18 -8.72 6.95
CA THR A 53 -3.57 -7.50 7.48
C THR A 53 -3.82 -6.35 6.51
N PRO A 54 -4.57 -5.31 6.91
CA PRO A 54 -4.65 -4.09 6.13
C PRO A 54 -3.28 -3.39 6.11
N TYR A 55 -2.65 -3.34 4.93
CA TYR A 55 -1.40 -2.63 4.75
C TYR A 55 -1.39 -1.85 3.42
N ILE A 56 -0.55 -0.83 3.35
CA ILE A 56 -0.19 -0.13 2.12
C ILE A 56 1.24 -0.45 1.71
N VAL A 57 1.51 -0.29 0.43
CA VAL A 57 2.84 -0.39 -0.16
C VAL A 57 3.35 1.00 -0.46
N VAL A 58 4.61 1.25 -0.11
CA VAL A 58 5.31 2.49 -0.47
C VAL A 58 6.43 2.17 -1.47
N PRO A 59 6.81 3.09 -2.36
CA PRO A 59 7.94 2.83 -3.26
C PRO A 59 9.21 2.51 -2.48
N ALA A 60 9.97 1.53 -2.98
CA ALA A 60 11.34 1.32 -2.53
C ALA A 60 12.17 2.62 -2.66
N PRO A 61 13.15 2.85 -1.77
CA PRO A 61 13.93 4.08 -1.79
C PRO A 61 14.65 4.31 -3.13
N SER A 62 14.60 5.54 -3.62
CA SER A 62 15.32 5.97 -4.82
C SER A 62 15.65 7.46 -4.75
N GLU A 63 16.34 7.97 -5.78
CA GLU A 63 16.58 9.40 -5.96
C GLU A 63 15.29 10.21 -6.06
N ARG A 64 14.18 9.59 -6.50
CA ARG A 64 12.89 10.26 -6.65
C ARG A 64 12.17 10.43 -5.32
N TRP A 65 12.24 9.41 -4.46
CA TRP A 65 11.56 9.43 -3.18
C TRP A 65 12.13 8.38 -2.23
N ASN A 66 12.21 8.72 -0.95
CA ASN A 66 12.77 7.87 0.10
C ASN A 66 11.96 8.00 1.39
N TYR A 67 11.16 6.97 1.72
CA TYR A 67 10.26 6.98 2.88
C TYR A 67 11.01 7.17 4.22
N TRP A 68 12.18 6.54 4.38
CA TRP A 68 13.43 7.11 4.88
C TRP A 68 13.37 8.50 5.50
N ALA A 69 13.52 9.46 4.58
CA ALA A 69 13.70 10.87 4.82
C ALA A 69 12.43 11.58 5.28
N HIS A 70 11.27 10.91 5.17
CA HIS A 70 9.97 11.42 5.60
C HIS A 70 9.53 10.84 6.95
N GLY A 71 10.41 10.15 7.67
CA GLY A 71 10.10 9.54 8.97
C GLY A 71 9.14 8.34 8.88
N VAL A 72 8.82 7.87 7.67
CA VAL A 72 7.99 6.69 7.44
C VAL A 72 8.84 5.43 7.65
N ARG A 73 8.25 4.41 8.25
CA ARG A 73 8.88 3.13 8.64
C ARG A 73 7.87 1.99 8.45
N GLY A 74 8.33 0.75 8.40
CA GLY A 74 7.44 -0.41 8.58
C GLY A 74 6.58 -0.26 9.83
N GLY A 75 5.28 -0.52 9.72
CA GLY A 75 4.32 -0.29 10.81
C GLY A 75 3.82 1.15 10.98
N SER A 76 4.34 2.12 10.21
CA SER A 76 3.77 3.47 10.20
C SER A 76 2.31 3.43 9.76
N VAL A 77 1.45 4.21 10.40
CA VAL A 77 0.02 4.20 10.12
C VAL A 77 -0.29 5.11 8.93
N ALA A 78 -1.10 4.59 8.01
CA ALA A 78 -1.72 5.34 6.93
C ALA A 78 -3.24 5.38 7.13
N ALA A 79 -3.83 6.55 6.91
CA ALA A 79 -5.27 6.67 6.70
C ALA A 79 -5.54 6.56 5.19
N VAL A 80 -6.32 5.55 4.81
CA VAL A 80 -6.70 5.30 3.42
C VAL A 80 -8.15 5.69 3.25
N VAL A 81 -8.40 6.62 2.33
CA VAL A 81 -9.70 7.24 2.11
C VAL A 81 -10.22 6.81 0.75
N TYR A 82 -11.41 6.22 0.73
CA TYR A 82 -12.14 5.89 -0.49
C TYR A 82 -13.60 6.28 -0.35
N ARG A 83 -14.06 7.22 -1.19
CA ARG A 83 -15.40 7.80 -1.12
C ARG A 83 -15.69 8.35 0.29
N ASP A 84 -16.70 7.83 0.95
CA ASP A 84 -17.17 8.16 2.30
C ASP A 84 -16.52 7.30 3.40
N ARG A 85 -15.54 6.45 3.04
CA ARG A 85 -14.92 5.49 3.96
C ARG A 85 -13.47 5.88 4.25
N VAL A 86 -13.10 5.70 5.52
CA VAL A 86 -11.72 5.74 5.99
C VAL A 86 -11.38 4.40 6.62
N ARG A 87 -10.21 3.86 6.27
CA ARG A 87 -9.61 2.69 6.92
C ARG A 87 -8.18 3.04 7.30
N TYR A 88 -7.72 2.45 8.40
CA TYR A 88 -6.34 2.55 8.81
C TYR A 88 -5.61 1.28 8.39
N ALA A 89 -4.40 1.48 7.90
CA ALA A 89 -3.50 0.43 7.45
C ALA A 89 -2.09 0.76 7.92
N VAL A 90 -1.21 -0.23 7.91
CA VAL A 90 0.22 -0.02 8.18
C VAL A 90 1.01 0.02 6.89
N VAL A 91 2.17 0.68 6.87
CA VAL A 91 3.17 0.45 5.84
C VAL A 91 3.71 -0.97 6.02
N GLY A 92 3.35 -1.86 5.11
CA GLY A 92 3.60 -3.30 5.20
C GLY A 92 4.61 -3.82 4.19
N ASP A 93 4.68 -3.19 3.02
CA ASP A 93 5.61 -3.60 1.97
C ASP A 93 6.25 -2.40 1.25
N THR A 94 7.24 -2.71 0.41
CA THR A 94 7.82 -1.80 -0.56
C THR A 94 7.74 -2.35 -1.98
N GLY A 95 7.12 -1.59 -2.87
CA GLY A 95 6.99 -1.93 -4.29
C GLY A 95 8.10 -1.31 -5.14
N PRO A 96 8.00 -1.43 -6.48
CA PRO A 96 8.96 -0.81 -7.40
C PRO A 96 9.11 0.69 -7.15
N ALA A 97 10.34 1.21 -7.21
CA ALA A 97 10.66 2.60 -6.82
C ALA A 97 9.92 3.73 -7.57
N GLY A 98 9.27 3.41 -8.70
CA GLY A 98 8.50 4.36 -9.51
C GLY A 98 6.98 4.21 -9.42
N ILE A 99 6.48 3.24 -8.64
CA ILE A 99 5.06 2.88 -8.58
C ILE A 99 4.54 3.20 -7.18
N ILE A 100 3.35 3.79 -7.13
CA ILE A 100 2.67 4.16 -5.88
C ILE A 100 1.26 3.61 -5.89
N GLY A 101 0.76 3.32 -4.70
CA GLY A 101 -0.65 3.01 -4.51
C GLY A 101 -1.00 1.56 -4.74
N GLU A 102 -0.14 0.65 -4.30
CA GLU A 102 -0.56 -0.72 -4.05
C GLU A 102 -1.04 -0.85 -2.59
N ALA A 103 -1.96 -1.78 -2.33
CA ALA A 103 -2.45 -2.11 -1.00
C ALA A 103 -2.92 -3.56 -0.88
N SER A 104 -2.99 -4.06 0.35
CA SER A 104 -3.35 -5.45 0.59
C SER A 104 -4.80 -5.78 0.23
N TYR A 105 -5.03 -7.05 -0.13
CA TYR A 105 -6.37 -7.62 -0.34
C TYR A 105 -7.35 -7.23 0.78
N ALA A 106 -6.95 -7.40 2.04
CA ALA A 106 -7.78 -7.11 3.21
C ALA A 106 -8.18 -5.63 3.29
N LEU A 107 -7.28 -4.71 2.90
CA LEU A 107 -7.59 -3.29 2.91
C LEU A 107 -8.62 -2.95 1.82
N ALA A 108 -8.41 -3.45 0.60
CA ALA A 108 -9.33 -3.24 -0.51
C ALA A 108 -10.74 -3.77 -0.21
N ASP A 109 -10.85 -5.02 0.25
CA ASP A 109 -12.13 -5.64 0.64
C ASP A 109 -12.84 -4.80 1.72
N SER A 110 -12.11 -4.36 2.74
CA SER A 110 -12.67 -3.53 3.83
C SER A 110 -13.20 -2.16 3.38
N LEU A 111 -12.68 -1.65 2.26
CA LEU A 111 -13.10 -0.40 1.62
C LEU A 111 -14.23 -0.61 0.59
N GLY A 112 -14.54 -1.87 0.23
CA GLY A 112 -15.45 -2.20 -0.86
C GLY A 112 -14.86 -1.92 -2.25
N ILE A 113 -13.53 -2.03 -2.36
CA ILE A 113 -12.79 -2.01 -3.62
C ILE A 113 -12.59 -3.46 -4.04
N ASP A 114 -12.63 -3.74 -5.35
CA ASP A 114 -12.37 -5.08 -5.87
C ASP A 114 -10.96 -5.54 -5.47
N PRO A 115 -10.82 -6.61 -4.66
CA PRO A 115 -9.53 -7.05 -4.14
C PRO A 115 -8.84 -8.08 -5.06
N ASP A 116 -9.27 -8.24 -6.31
CA ASP A 116 -8.61 -9.15 -7.25
C ASP A 116 -7.16 -8.69 -7.55
N PRO A 117 -6.13 -9.52 -7.31
CA PRO A 117 -4.73 -9.15 -7.60
C PRO A 117 -4.41 -8.87 -9.06
N ARG A 118 -5.26 -9.31 -10.01
CA ARG A 118 -5.02 -9.16 -11.45
C ARG A 118 -5.68 -7.93 -12.05
N ALA A 119 -6.79 -7.48 -11.46
CA ALA A 119 -7.68 -6.51 -12.08
C ALA A 119 -8.41 -5.59 -11.10
N GLY A 120 -8.20 -5.79 -9.79
CA GLY A 120 -8.83 -5.04 -8.73
C GLY A 120 -8.36 -3.59 -8.63
N GLY A 121 -8.70 -2.95 -7.53
CA GLY A 121 -8.44 -1.53 -7.33
C GLY A 121 -9.52 -0.64 -7.94
N THR A 122 -9.12 0.55 -8.34
CA THR A 122 -10.01 1.60 -8.84
C THR A 122 -9.53 2.15 -10.16
N ARG A 123 -10.37 2.92 -10.86
CA ARG A 123 -9.92 3.57 -12.09
C ARG A 123 -8.78 4.54 -11.79
N ARG A 124 -7.76 4.51 -12.65
CA ARG A 124 -6.58 5.38 -12.61
C ARG A 124 -6.94 6.80 -12.23
N ALA A 125 -6.46 7.23 -11.07
CA ALA A 125 -6.68 8.59 -10.60
C ALA A 125 -5.78 9.57 -11.37
N SER A 126 -6.27 10.78 -11.62
CA SER A 126 -5.38 11.88 -12.02
C SER A 126 -4.31 12.07 -10.94
N PRO A 127 -3.05 12.34 -11.32
CA PRO A 127 -1.97 12.56 -10.37
C PRO A 127 -2.35 13.63 -9.34
N THR A 128 -1.95 13.43 -8.09
CA THR A 128 -2.15 14.43 -7.04
C THR A 128 -1.43 15.72 -7.43
N SER A 129 -2.17 16.81 -7.59
CA SER A 129 -1.60 18.15 -7.66
C SER A 129 -1.33 18.62 -6.23
N CYS A 130 -0.07 18.87 -5.89
CA CYS A 130 0.29 19.38 -4.58
C CYS A 130 0.18 20.91 -4.60
N SER A 131 -0.85 21.47 -3.96
CA SER A 131 -0.81 22.90 -3.59
C SER A 131 0.07 23.05 -2.35
N ARG A 132 1.14 23.85 -2.44
CA ARG A 132 1.89 24.33 -1.26
C ARG A 132 0.96 25.25 -0.46
N THR A 133 0.15 24.71 0.43
CA THR A 133 -0.37 25.52 1.54
C THR A 133 0.74 25.58 2.59
N ALA A 134 1.37 26.75 2.66
CA ALA A 134 2.37 27.12 3.64
C ALA A 134 1.83 26.95 5.07
N GLY A 135 2.69 26.47 5.97
CA GLY A 135 2.47 26.42 7.41
C GLY A 135 3.78 26.15 8.12
#